data_AF-A0A7W1B7Z1-F1
#
_entry.id   AF-A0A7W1B7Z1-F1
#
_cell.length_a   1.000
_cell.length_b   1.000
_cell.length_c   1.000
_cell.angle_alpha   90.00
_cell.angle_beta   90.00
_cell.angle_gamma   90.00
#
_symmetry.space_group_name_H-M   'P 1'
#
loop_
_entity.id
_entity.type
_entity.pdbx_description
1 polymer ?
#
loop_
_entity_poly.entity_id
_entity_poly.type
_entity_poly.pdbx_seq_one_letter_code
_entity_poly.pdbx_strand_id
1 'polypeptide(L)' 'MSDDPLPKPQPKEIDEKLALQLKHLAEDATLKGQPYGEERCDNCLFYLNPDENISYCWHPKLRILVGGPWWCQWWEKVEE' A
#
# COMPACT_ATOMS: atom_id res chain seq x y z
N MET A 1 7.60 6.71 41.48
CA MET A 1 6.94 6.71 40.16
C MET A 1 6.69 5.25 39.83
N SER A 2 5.43 4.85 39.62
CA SER A 2 5.10 3.44 39.42
C SER A 2 5.54 3.03 38.01
N ASP A 3 6.58 2.20 37.92
CA ASP A 3 7.03 1.55 36.68
C ASP A 3 6.13 0.35 36.34
N ASP A 4 4.81 0.52 36.39
CA ASP A 4 3.89 -0.54 35.96
C ASP A 4 3.89 -0.59 34.42
N PRO A 5 4.30 -1.71 33.80
CA PRO A 5 4.34 -1.81 32.35
C PRO A 5 2.91 -1.72 31.81
N LEU A 6 2.70 -0.78 30.88
CA LEU A 6 1.44 -0.63 30.16
C LEU A 6 1.03 -1.99 29.54
N PRO A 7 -0.27 -2.34 29.58
CA PRO A 7 -0.74 -3.60 29.00
C PRO A 7 -0.43 -3.64 27.50
N LYS A 8 -0.01 -4.81 27.01
CA LYS A 8 0.25 -5.01 25.58
C LYS A 8 -1.03 -4.75 24.78
N PRO A 9 -0.98 -3.96 23.69
CA PRO A 9 -2.14 -3.76 22.84
C PRO A 9 -2.57 -5.09 22.22
N GLN A 10 -3.88 -5.35 22.20
CA GLN A 10 -4.47 -6.47 21.48
C GLN A 10 -5.25 -5.96 20.28
N PRO A 11 -5.29 -6.70 19.16
CA PRO A 11 -6.17 -6.39 18.05
C PRO A 11 -7.62 -6.29 18.53
N LYS A 12 -8.33 -5.30 18.00
CA LYS A 12 -9.76 -5.09 18.19
C LYS A 12 -10.51 -5.60 16.96
N GLU A 13 -11.82 -5.80 17.07
CA GLU A 13 -12.67 -6.18 15.94
C GLU A 13 -12.57 -5.22 14.73
N ILE A 14 -12.24 -3.95 14.97
CA ILE A 14 -12.02 -2.98 13.88
C ILE A 14 -10.79 -3.34 13.04
N ASP A 15 -9.75 -3.89 13.65
CA ASP A 15 -8.52 -4.27 12.96
C ASP A 15 -8.79 -5.45 12.01
N GLU A 16 -9.61 -6.42 12.43
CA GLU A 16 -10.04 -7.53 11.57
C GLU A 16 -10.86 -7.06 10.37
N LYS A 17 -11.80 -6.12 10.59
CA LYS A 17 -12.63 -5.55 9.52
C LYS A 17 -11.77 -4.78 8.51
N LEU A 18 -10.86 -3.93 8.98
CA LEU A 18 -9.96 -3.16 8.12
C LEU A 18 -8.98 -4.08 7.38
N ALA A 19 -8.45 -5.11 8.04
CA ALA A 19 -7.59 -6.10 7.40
C ALA A 19 -8.30 -6.84 6.26
N LEU A 20 -9.56 -7.24 6.46
CA LEU A 20 -10.36 -7.88 5.41
C LEU A 20 -10.63 -6.95 4.23
N GLN A 21 -10.96 -5.68 4.50
CA GLN A 21 -11.17 -4.67 3.46
C GLN A 21 -9.90 -4.44 2.63
N LEU A 22 -8.75 -4.30 3.28
CA LEU A 22 -7.46 -4.13 2.60
C LEU A 22 -7.05 -5.38 1.83
N LYS A 23 -7.38 -6.56 2.34
CA LYS A 23 -7.13 -7.82 1.62
C LYS A 23 -7.92 -7.89 0.31
N HIS A 24 -9.22 -7.59 0.34
CA HIS A 24 -10.03 -7.55 -0.88
C HIS A 24 -9.52 -6.49 -1.86
N LEU A 25 -9.15 -5.30 -1.37
CA LEU A 25 -8.54 -4.26 -2.22
C LEU A 25 -7.26 -4.75 -2.90
N ALA A 26 -6.37 -5.41 -2.16
CA ALA A 26 -5.13 -5.94 -2.70
C ALA A 26 -5.38 -7.04 -3.76
N GLU A 27 -6.38 -7.90 -3.53
CA GLU A 27 -6.82 -8.92 -4.49
C GLU A 27 -7.40 -8.29 -5.75
N ASP A 28 -8.34 -7.35 -5.61
CA ASP A 28 -8.99 -6.64 -6.73
C ASP A 28 -7.98 -5.86 -7.59
N ALA A 29 -6.97 -5.28 -6.97
CA ALA A 29 -5.90 -4.54 -7.66
C ALA A 29 -4.79 -5.45 -8.23
N THR A 30 -4.80 -6.74 -7.90
CA THR A 30 -3.63 -7.63 -8.10
C THR A 30 -2.35 -6.98 -7.57
N LEU A 31 -2.42 -6.41 -6.36
CA LEU A 31 -1.34 -5.67 -5.73
C LEU A 31 -0.26 -6.64 -5.25
N LYS A 32 0.96 -6.46 -5.76
CA LYS A 32 2.11 -7.32 -5.48
C LYS A 32 3.23 -6.50 -4.86
N GLY A 33 3.83 -7.03 -3.80
CA GLY A 33 4.95 -6.38 -3.11
C GLY A 33 6.27 -6.41 -3.88
N GLN A 34 6.32 -7.16 -4.99
CA GLN A 34 7.43 -7.27 -5.92
C GLN A 34 6.87 -7.37 -7.36
N PRO A 35 7.48 -6.71 -8.35
CA PRO A 35 7.04 -6.76 -9.73
C PRO A 35 7.56 -8.03 -10.42
N TYR A 36 7.01 -8.40 -11.57
CA TYR A 36 7.64 -9.44 -12.42
C TYR A 36 8.61 -8.87 -13.46
N GLY A 37 8.57 -7.56 -13.69
CA GLY A 37 9.37 -6.89 -14.71
C GLY A 37 9.79 -5.50 -14.24
N GLU A 38 9.84 -4.57 -15.18
CA GLU A 38 10.29 -3.19 -14.92
C GLU A 38 9.17 -2.28 -14.41
N GLU A 39 7.91 -2.67 -14.59
CA GLU A 39 6.74 -1.92 -14.12
C GLU A 39 6.67 -1.95 -12.59
N ARG A 40 6.64 -0.77 -11.97
CA ARG A 40 6.69 -0.58 -10.53
C ARG A 40 5.85 0.62 -10.12
N CYS A 41 5.52 0.74 -8.84
CA CYS A 41 4.85 1.93 -8.34
C CYS A 41 5.75 3.16 -8.49
N ASP A 42 7.05 3.07 -8.20
CA ASP A 42 7.98 4.22 -8.32
C ASP A 42 8.15 4.81 -9.72
N ASN A 43 7.78 4.07 -10.77
CA ASN A 43 7.77 4.53 -12.15
C ASN A 43 6.37 4.59 -12.78
N CYS A 44 5.32 4.61 -11.95
CA CYS A 44 3.93 4.71 -12.35
C CYS A 44 3.44 6.16 -12.31
N LEU A 45 2.56 6.53 -13.25
CA LEU A 45 1.84 7.80 -13.27
C LEU A 45 1.15 8.14 -11.93
N PHE A 46 0.64 7.11 -11.24
CA PHE A 46 -0.17 7.28 -10.04
C PHE A 46 0.63 7.41 -8.74
N TYR A 47 1.96 7.45 -8.79
CA TYR A 47 2.81 7.51 -7.60
C TYR A 47 3.18 8.95 -7.27
N LEU A 48 2.69 9.45 -6.13
CA LEU A 48 2.75 10.89 -5.82
C LEU A 48 4.18 11.44 -5.69
N ASN A 49 5.07 10.72 -5.00
CA ASN A 49 6.45 11.14 -4.71
C ASN A 49 7.44 10.03 -5.13
N PRO A 50 7.98 10.04 -6.37
CA PRO A 50 8.92 9.02 -6.89
C PRO A 50 10.20 8.79 -6.06
N ASP A 51 10.63 9.80 -5.31
CA ASP A 51 11.85 9.75 -4.49
C ASP A 51 11.64 9.04 -3.13
N GLU A 52 10.39 8.74 -2.75
CA GLU A 52 10.07 8.09 -1.48
C GLU A 52 9.95 6.56 -1.64
N ASN A 53 10.40 5.81 -0.64
CA ASN A 53 10.28 4.34 -0.62
C ASN A 53 8.82 3.86 -0.50
N ILE A 54 7.97 4.68 0.12
CA ILE A 54 6.53 4.47 0.25
C ILE A 54 5.87 5.81 -0.06
N SER A 55 4.95 5.82 -1.00
CA SER A 55 4.18 7.02 -1.35
C SER A 55 2.71 6.66 -1.57
N TYR A 56 1.87 7.68 -1.57
CA TYR A 56 0.45 7.56 -1.85
C TYR A 56 0.22 7.27 -3.34
N CYS A 57 -0.53 6.21 -3.64
CA CYS A 57 -1.05 5.93 -4.96
C CYS A 57 -2.41 6.61 -5.16
N TRP A 58 -2.49 7.58 -6.07
CA TRP A 58 -3.70 8.39 -6.28
C TRP A 58 -4.69 7.79 -7.29
N HIS A 59 -4.43 6.59 -7.81
CA HIS A 59 -5.36 5.89 -8.71
C HIS A 59 -6.76 5.77 -8.05
N PRO A 60 -7.86 6.15 -8.73
CA PRO A 60 -9.19 6.24 -8.12
C PRO A 60 -9.69 4.94 -7.45
N LYS A 61 -9.21 3.78 -7.92
CA LYS A 61 -9.57 2.46 -7.36
C LYS A 61 -8.64 1.96 -6.25
N LEU A 62 -7.47 2.59 -6.03
CA LEU A 62 -6.47 2.13 -5.06
C LEU A 62 -6.43 3.03 -3.82
N ARG A 63 -6.03 4.30 -3.96
CA ARG A 63 -6.05 5.34 -2.90
C ARG A 63 -5.45 4.91 -1.56
N ILE A 64 -4.30 4.23 -1.59
CA ILE A 64 -3.55 3.76 -0.41
C ILE A 64 -2.05 4.06 -0.56
N LEU A 65 -1.31 3.91 0.56
CA LEU A 65 0.15 3.89 0.53
C LEU A 65 0.65 2.60 -0.10
N VAL A 66 1.63 2.72 -1.00
CA VAL A 66 2.30 1.60 -1.67
C VAL A 66 3.80 1.81 -1.66
N GLY A 67 4.57 0.73 -1.66
CA GLY A 67 6.03 0.82 -1.78
C GLY A 67 6.46 1.04 -3.23
N GLY A 68 7.58 1.74 -3.43
CA GLY A 68 8.21 1.91 -4.75
C GLY A 68 8.33 0.62 -5.58
N PRO A 69 8.83 -0.50 -5.02
CA PRO A 69 8.97 -1.76 -5.76
C PRO A 69 7.65 -2.55 -5.91
N TRP A 70 6.51 -2.01 -5.50
CA TRP A 70 5.24 -2.73 -5.66
C TRP A 70 4.71 -2.60 -7.09
N TRP A 71 3.70 -3.39 -7.43
CA TRP A 71 3.04 -3.33 -8.73
C TRP A 71 1.56 -3.68 -8.60
N CYS A 72 0.72 -3.10 -9.45
CA CYS A 72 -0.71 -3.43 -9.55
C CYS A 72 -1.15 -3.45 -11.02
N GLN A 73 -2.31 -4.05 -11.32
CA GLN A 73 -2.81 -4.18 -12.69
C GLN A 73 -3.18 -2.86 -13.38
N TRP A 74 -3.26 -1.75 -12.64
CA TRP A 74 -3.56 -0.41 -13.16
C TRP A 74 -2.30 0.46 -13.29
N TRP A 75 -1.15 -0.18 -13.46
CA TRP A 75 0.08 0.53 -13.76
C TRP A 75 -0.05 1.27 -15.10
N GLU A 76 0.37 2.53 -15.11
CA GLU A 76 0.44 3.35 -16.30
C GLU A 76 1.79 4.07 -16.32
N LYS A 77 2.41 4.13 -17.49
CA LYS A 77 3.67 4.85 -17.69
C LYS A 77 3.43 6.35 -17.61
N VAL A 78 4.36 7.09 -17.00
CA VAL A 78 4.41 8.55 -17.11
C VAL A 78 4.71 8.90 -18.58
N GLU A 79 3.78 9.59 -19.26
CA GLU A 79 4.05 10.15 -20.58
C GLU A 79 4.98 11.37 -20.43
N GLU A 80 5.98 11.48 -21.31
CA GLU A 80 6.93 12.61 -21.38
C GLU A 80 6.28 13.87 -21.97
#